data_AF-A0A524DJF3-F1
#
_entry.id   AF-A0A524DJF3-F1
#
_cell.length_a   1.000
_cell.length_b   1.000
_cell.length_c   1.000
_cell.angle_alpha   90.00
_cell.angle_beta   90.00
_cell.angle_gamma   90.00
#
_symmetry.space_group_name_H-M   'P 1'
#
loop_
_entity.id
_entity.type
_entity.pdbx_description
1 polymer ?
#
loop_
_entity_poly.entity_id
_entity_poly.type
_entity_poly.pdbx_seq_one_letter_code
_entity_poly.pdbx_strand_id
1 'polypeptide(L)'
;MSQPLRPQNFKEQVYFTQFRKSIDGNNTLEYGLTNIKGIGQRFAQAVVKAANMDPNSRIGALSEKEIELLEEIITNPIDHGIPSWMVNRKKDLRTGKDRHILGNELEITVKRDIDRMKRIKSYKGIRHQLGLKVRGQRTKSTGRHGLVIGVQRKKIRQQMEKKAKKKKKKEES
;
A
#
# COMPACT_ATOMS: atom_id res chain seq x y z
N MET A 1 -10.30 -18.09 -37.53
CA MET A 1 -10.09 -16.63 -37.50
C MET A 1 -9.60 -16.26 -36.11
N SER A 2 -8.36 -15.78 -35.96
CA SER A 2 -7.84 -15.34 -34.66
C SER A 2 -8.57 -14.07 -34.25
N GLN A 3 -9.20 -14.06 -33.07
CA GLN A 3 -9.77 -12.83 -32.52
C GLN A 3 -8.68 -11.74 -32.41
N PRO A 4 -9.04 -10.46 -32.60
CA PRO A 4 -8.07 -9.37 -32.45
C PRO A 4 -7.47 -9.40 -31.05
N LEU A 5 -6.17 -9.08 -30.93
CA LEU A 5 -5.46 -9.00 -29.64
C LEU A 5 -6.14 -8.06 -28.62
N ARG A 6 -6.98 -7.14 -29.10
CA ARG A 6 -7.77 -6.21 -28.31
C ARG A 6 -9.25 -6.35 -28.72
N PRO A 7 -10.17 -6.68 -27.79
CA PRO A 7 -11.60 -6.68 -28.09
C PRO A 7 -12.09 -5.27 -28.39
N GLN A 8 -13.17 -5.15 -29.17
CA GLN A 8 -13.70 -3.84 -29.59
C GLN A 8 -14.16 -2.96 -28.41
N ASN A 9 -14.59 -3.57 -27.29
CA ASN A 9 -15.05 -2.86 -26.09
C ASN A 9 -13.95 -2.73 -25.01
N PHE A 10 -12.69 -2.52 -25.42
CA PHE A 10 -11.57 -2.46 -24.47
C PHE A 10 -11.56 -1.14 -23.69
N LYS A 11 -11.65 -1.23 -22.37
CA LYS A 11 -11.50 -0.10 -21.44
C LYS A 11 -10.03 0.11 -21.13
N GLU A 12 -9.48 1.30 -21.45
CA GLU A 12 -8.09 1.64 -21.12
C GLU A 12 -7.86 1.79 -19.61
N GLN A 13 -8.87 2.26 -18.89
CA GLN A 13 -8.87 2.31 -17.44
C GLN A 13 -10.14 1.65 -16.91
N VAL A 14 -9.95 0.79 -15.92
CA VAL A 14 -11.06 0.18 -15.19
C VAL A 14 -11.04 0.74 -13.78
N TYR A 15 -12.17 1.30 -13.37
CA TYR A 15 -12.35 1.89 -12.06
C TYR A 15 -13.05 0.91 -11.14
N PHE A 16 -12.39 0.59 -10.03
CA PHE A 16 -12.99 -0.18 -8.93
C PHE A 16 -13.68 0.79 -7.98
N THR A 17 -15.01 0.67 -7.90
CA THR A 17 -15.89 1.57 -7.16
C THR A 17 -15.65 1.49 -5.67
N GLN A 18 -15.57 0.26 -5.14
CA GLN A 18 -15.46 -0.01 -3.71
C GLN A 18 -14.10 0.43 -3.16
N PHE A 19 -13.04 0.29 -3.96
CA PHE A 19 -11.66 0.61 -3.56
C PHE A 19 -11.21 2.01 -3.97
N ARG A 20 -12.05 2.74 -4.73
CA ARG A 20 -11.78 4.08 -5.27
C ARG A 20 -10.44 4.14 -6.03
N LYS A 21 -10.17 3.13 -6.85
CA LYS A 21 -8.88 2.97 -7.53
C LYS A 21 -9.10 2.64 -9.00
N SER A 22 -8.48 3.43 -9.88
CA SER A 22 -8.33 3.07 -11.29
C SER A 22 -7.11 2.18 -11.51
N ILE A 23 -7.29 1.20 -12.38
CA ILE A 23 -6.27 0.24 -12.81
C ILE A 23 -6.18 0.33 -14.34
N ASP A 24 -4.95 0.29 -14.86
CA ASP A 24 -4.70 0.23 -16.30
C ASP A 24 -5.19 -1.10 -16.87
N GLY A 25 -6.05 -1.03 -17.88
CA GLY A 25 -6.71 -2.15 -18.53
C GLY A 25 -5.76 -3.04 -19.33
N ASN A 26 -4.56 -2.57 -19.66
CA ASN A 26 -3.54 -3.39 -20.34
C ASN A 26 -2.93 -4.46 -19.43
N ASN A 27 -3.06 -4.34 -18.11
CA ASN A 27 -2.57 -5.35 -17.18
C ASN A 27 -3.36 -6.66 -17.31
N THR A 28 -2.69 -7.79 -17.07
CA THR A 28 -3.37 -9.07 -16.87
C THR A 28 -4.21 -9.01 -15.59
N LEU A 29 -5.23 -9.85 -15.51
CA LEU A 29 -6.16 -9.87 -14.37
C LEU A 29 -5.44 -10.07 -13.04
N GLU A 30 -4.58 -11.08 -12.94
CA GLU A 30 -3.83 -11.35 -11.70
C GLU A 30 -2.96 -10.16 -11.29
N TYR A 31 -2.21 -9.59 -12.23
CA TYR A 31 -1.27 -8.52 -11.94
C TYR A 31 -1.97 -7.21 -11.64
N GLY A 32 -3.00 -6.86 -12.41
CA GLY A 32 -3.69 -5.60 -12.22
C GLY A 32 -4.42 -5.53 -10.88
N LEU A 33 -4.98 -6.64 -10.36
CA LEU A 33 -5.54 -6.66 -9.00
C LEU A 33 -4.50 -6.31 -7.92
N THR A 34 -3.21 -6.62 -8.14
CA THR A 34 -2.15 -6.27 -7.16
C THR A 34 -1.90 -4.76 -7.04
N ASN A 35 -2.38 -3.95 -7.98
CA ASN A 35 -2.32 -2.50 -7.86
C ASN A 35 -3.25 -1.96 -6.76
N ILE A 36 -4.24 -2.75 -6.33
CA ILE A 36 -5.08 -2.42 -5.19
C ILE A 36 -4.29 -2.73 -3.91
N LYS A 37 -4.16 -1.71 -3.05
CA LYS A 37 -3.43 -1.85 -1.80
C LYS A 37 -4.09 -2.91 -0.91
N GLY A 38 -3.30 -3.89 -0.46
CA GLY A 38 -3.77 -4.99 0.38
C GLY A 38 -3.89 -6.32 -0.36
N ILE A 39 -3.93 -6.29 -1.71
CA ILE A 39 -3.95 -7.50 -2.56
C ILE A 39 -2.53 -7.80 -3.02
N GLY A 40 -2.05 -9.01 -2.72
CA GLY A 40 -0.80 -9.55 -3.26
C GLY A 40 -1.08 -10.58 -4.37
N GLN A 41 -0.04 -10.99 -5.10
CA GLN A 41 -0.17 -11.93 -6.22
C GLN A 41 -0.89 -13.24 -5.85
N ARG A 42 -0.56 -13.82 -4.68
CA ARG A 42 -1.21 -15.06 -4.20
C ARG A 42 -2.70 -14.86 -3.89
N PHE A 43 -3.05 -13.70 -3.34
CA PHE A 43 -4.45 -13.39 -3.02
C PHE A 43 -5.24 -13.10 -4.29
N ALA A 44 -4.66 -12.35 -5.23
CA ALA A 44 -5.25 -12.14 -6.56
C ALA A 44 -5.52 -13.46 -7.28
N GLN A 45 -4.57 -14.40 -7.25
CA GLN A 45 -4.75 -15.75 -7.79
C GLN A 45 -5.92 -16.50 -7.14
N ALA A 46 -6.06 -16.41 -5.81
CA ALA A 46 -7.17 -17.05 -5.11
C ALA A 46 -8.52 -16.43 -5.49
N VAL A 47 -8.58 -15.10 -5.61
CA VAL A 47 -9.79 -14.37 -6.03
C VAL A 47 -10.18 -14.75 -7.46
N VAL A 48 -9.25 -14.75 -8.41
CA VAL A 48 -9.52 -15.11 -9.81
C VAL A 48 -9.99 -16.57 -9.93
N LYS A 49 -9.41 -17.47 -9.15
CA LYS A 49 -9.86 -18.87 -9.08
C LYS A 49 -11.25 -19.01 -8.48
N ALA A 50 -11.54 -18.29 -7.39
CA ALA A 50 -12.87 -18.27 -6.79
C ALA A 50 -13.94 -17.72 -7.76
N ALA A 51 -13.55 -16.74 -8.59
CA ALA A 51 -14.39 -16.16 -9.62
C ALA A 51 -14.52 -17.02 -10.89
N ASN A 52 -13.77 -18.13 -11.01
CA ASN A 52 -13.68 -18.98 -12.22
C ASN A 52 -13.37 -18.19 -13.51
N MET A 53 -12.54 -17.14 -13.42
CA MET A 53 -12.13 -16.32 -14.56
C MET A 53 -10.75 -16.75 -15.11
N ASP A 54 -10.47 -16.44 -16.37
CA ASP A 54 -9.15 -16.68 -16.95
C ASP A 54 -8.10 -15.70 -16.38
N PRO A 55 -6.97 -16.18 -15.83
CA PRO A 55 -5.96 -15.32 -15.23
C PRO A 55 -5.19 -14.42 -16.21
N ASN A 56 -5.08 -14.84 -17.48
CA ASN A 56 -4.33 -14.14 -18.51
C ASN A 56 -5.16 -13.11 -19.27
N SER A 57 -6.48 -13.11 -19.03
CA SER A 57 -7.39 -12.09 -19.54
C SER A 57 -6.92 -10.69 -19.13
N ARG A 58 -7.21 -9.71 -20.00
CA ARG A 58 -6.88 -8.30 -19.75
C ARG A 58 -8.02 -7.67 -18.97
N ILE A 59 -7.70 -6.85 -17.97
CA ILE A 59 -8.70 -6.16 -17.15
C ILE A 59 -9.62 -5.27 -18.00
N GLY A 60 -9.06 -4.63 -19.03
CA GLY A 60 -9.83 -3.78 -19.93
C GLY A 60 -10.87 -4.53 -20.77
N ALA A 61 -10.77 -5.86 -20.87
CA ALA A 61 -11.72 -6.69 -21.60
C ALA A 61 -12.90 -7.17 -20.73
N LEU A 62 -12.84 -6.97 -19.42
CA LEU A 62 -13.87 -7.44 -18.50
C LEU A 62 -15.18 -6.66 -18.65
N SER A 63 -16.28 -7.40 -18.54
CA SER A 63 -17.61 -6.84 -18.40
C SER A 63 -17.79 -6.19 -17.03
N GLU A 64 -18.75 -5.27 -16.93
CA GLU A 64 -19.02 -4.58 -15.67
C GLU A 64 -19.54 -5.53 -14.57
N LYS A 65 -20.28 -6.58 -14.98
CA LYS A 65 -20.74 -7.64 -14.08
C LYS A 65 -19.59 -8.46 -13.48
N GLU A 66 -18.58 -8.75 -14.28
CA GLU A 66 -17.38 -9.48 -13.80
C GLU A 66 -16.57 -8.62 -12.83
N ILE A 67 -16.49 -7.31 -13.06
CA ILE A 67 -15.83 -6.37 -12.14
C ILE A 67 -16.57 -6.33 -10.81
N GLU A 68 -17.91 -6.23 -10.83
CA GLU A 68 -18.73 -6.24 -9.61
C GLU A 68 -18.56 -7.55 -8.82
N LEU A 69 -18.56 -8.70 -9.50
CA LEU A 69 -18.29 -10.00 -8.87
C LEU A 69 -16.91 -10.06 -8.21
N LEU A 70 -15.87 -9.53 -8.87
CA LEU A 70 -14.53 -9.45 -8.28
C LEU A 70 -14.52 -8.55 -7.04
N GLU A 71 -15.23 -7.42 -7.05
CA GLU A 71 -15.35 -6.53 -5.90
C GLU A 71 -16.04 -7.21 -4.71
N GLU A 72 -17.09 -7.99 -4.97
CA GLU A 72 -17.81 -8.75 -3.96
C GLU A 72 -16.90 -9.80 -3.31
N ILE A 73 -16.21 -10.62 -4.12
CA ILE A 73 -15.28 -11.66 -3.65
C ILE A 73 -14.15 -11.06 -2.82
N ILE A 74 -13.61 -9.92 -3.25
CA ILE A 74 -12.53 -9.23 -2.53
C ILE A 74 -13.03 -8.67 -1.19
N THR A 75 -14.27 -8.21 -1.12
CA THR A 75 -14.87 -7.65 0.11
C THR A 75 -15.17 -8.76 1.14
N ASN A 76 -15.72 -9.89 0.68
CA ASN A 76 -16.14 -11.00 1.52
C ASN A 76 -15.39 -12.32 1.20
N PRO A 77 -14.06 -12.37 1.32
CA PRO A 77 -13.28 -13.50 0.82
C PRO A 77 -13.63 -14.83 1.47
N ILE A 78 -14.02 -14.82 2.76
CA ILE A 78 -14.30 -16.03 3.54
C ILE A 78 -15.55 -16.75 2.99
N ASP A 79 -16.56 -15.99 2.59
CA ASP A 79 -17.85 -16.54 2.13
C ASP A 79 -17.72 -17.15 0.73
N HIS A 80 -16.81 -16.61 -0.10
CA HIS A 80 -16.55 -17.08 -1.46
C HIS A 80 -15.46 -18.17 -1.55
N GLY A 81 -15.19 -18.89 -0.45
CA GLY A 81 -14.31 -20.06 -0.44
C GLY A 81 -12.82 -19.78 -0.26
N ILE A 82 -12.42 -18.53 0.04
CA ILE A 82 -11.02 -18.23 0.41
C ILE A 82 -10.83 -18.56 1.90
N PRO A 83 -9.84 -19.39 2.27
CA PRO A 83 -9.64 -19.76 3.66
C PRO A 83 -9.32 -18.55 4.54
N SER A 84 -9.85 -18.54 5.78
CA SER A 84 -9.57 -17.48 6.77
C SER A 84 -8.06 -17.28 6.98
N TRP A 85 -7.23 -18.31 6.81
CA TRP A 85 -5.80 -18.12 6.99
C TRP A 85 -5.13 -17.20 5.94
N MET A 86 -5.79 -16.94 4.82
CA MET A 86 -5.26 -16.11 3.73
C MET A 86 -5.57 -14.62 3.92
N VAL A 87 -6.50 -14.24 4.80
CA VAL A 87 -6.82 -12.84 5.03
C VAL A 87 -5.73 -12.13 5.84
N ASN A 88 -5.57 -10.82 5.63
CA ASN A 88 -4.47 -10.05 6.18
C ASN A 88 -4.66 -9.63 7.65
N ARG A 89 -5.90 -9.55 8.14
CA ARG A 89 -6.21 -9.19 9.51
C ARG A 89 -7.10 -10.23 10.16
N LYS A 90 -6.44 -11.17 10.83
CA LYS A 90 -7.08 -12.17 11.66
C LYS A 90 -7.31 -11.65 13.06
N LYS A 91 -8.41 -12.07 13.70
CA LYS A 91 -8.76 -11.73 15.08
C LYS A 91 -8.60 -10.23 15.35
N ASP A 92 -9.33 -9.41 14.61
CA ASP A 92 -9.28 -7.96 14.80
C ASP A 92 -9.57 -7.58 16.26
N LEU A 93 -8.80 -6.66 16.82
CA LEU A 93 -8.84 -6.32 18.25
C LEU A 93 -10.22 -5.79 18.70
N ARG A 94 -10.99 -5.17 17.80
CA ARG A 94 -12.28 -4.59 18.12
C ARG A 94 -13.44 -5.53 17.82
N THR A 95 -13.42 -6.16 16.65
CA THR A 95 -14.54 -6.98 16.16
C THR A 95 -14.37 -8.48 16.44
N GLY A 96 -13.15 -8.95 16.74
CA GLY A 96 -12.83 -10.36 16.93
C GLY A 96 -12.88 -11.22 15.66
N LYS A 97 -13.44 -10.71 14.57
CA LYS A 97 -13.61 -11.40 13.29
C LYS A 97 -12.34 -11.35 12.43
N ASP A 98 -12.22 -12.32 11.54
CA ASP A 98 -11.22 -12.32 10.48
C ASP A 98 -11.73 -11.49 9.31
N ARG A 99 -10.89 -10.58 8.82
CA ARG A 99 -11.24 -9.65 7.74
C ARG A 99 -10.03 -9.36 6.86
N HIS A 100 -10.31 -9.06 5.61
CA HIS A 100 -9.30 -8.60 4.67
C HIS A 100 -9.44 -7.09 4.49
N ILE A 101 -8.47 -6.32 4.99
CA ILE A 101 -8.49 -4.85 4.89
C ILE A 101 -7.80 -4.39 3.62
N LEU A 102 -8.42 -3.44 2.92
CA LEU A 102 -7.99 -2.98 1.60
C LEU A 102 -7.83 -1.47 1.55
N GLY A 103 -7.16 -0.99 0.50
CA GLY A 103 -7.12 0.40 0.09
C GLY A 103 -6.75 1.37 1.22
N ASN A 104 -7.56 2.42 1.36
CA ASN A 104 -7.39 3.45 2.38
C ASN A 104 -7.62 2.93 3.80
N GLU A 105 -8.54 1.99 4.00
CA GLU A 105 -8.82 1.45 5.33
C GLU A 105 -7.58 0.76 5.92
N LEU A 106 -6.73 0.16 5.08
CA LEU A 106 -5.48 -0.46 5.50
C LEU A 106 -4.53 0.57 6.11
N GLU A 107 -4.39 1.73 5.47
CA GLU A 107 -3.52 2.81 5.95
C GLU A 107 -3.99 3.35 7.30
N ILE A 108 -5.30 3.61 7.39
CA ILE A 108 -5.89 4.14 8.61
C ILE A 108 -5.75 3.12 9.74
N THR A 109 -5.97 1.83 9.46
CA THR A 109 -5.86 0.78 10.47
C THR A 109 -4.43 0.63 10.97
N VAL A 110 -3.44 0.59 10.07
CA VAL A 110 -2.02 0.54 10.47
C VAL A 110 -1.64 1.77 11.31
N LYS A 111 -2.14 2.96 10.94
CA LYS A 111 -1.91 4.17 11.72
C LYS A 111 -2.51 4.06 13.13
N ARG A 112 -3.76 3.62 13.26
CA ARG A 112 -4.42 3.39 14.57
C ARG A 112 -3.63 2.40 15.43
N ASP A 113 -3.14 1.31 14.84
CA ASP A 113 -2.34 0.30 15.53
C ASP A 113 -1.01 0.90 16.04
N ILE A 114 -0.34 1.72 15.24
CA ILE A 114 0.89 2.43 15.62
C ILE A 114 0.63 3.46 16.71
N ASP A 115 -0.44 4.25 16.58
CA ASP A 115 -0.78 5.28 17.55
C ASP A 115 -1.17 4.68 18.90
N ARG A 116 -1.83 3.52 18.91
CA ARG A 116 -2.04 2.73 20.12
C ARG A 116 -0.72 2.32 20.77
N MET A 117 0.23 1.80 19.98
CA MET A 117 1.56 1.42 20.51
C MET A 117 2.33 2.60 21.11
N LYS A 118 2.21 3.79 20.50
CA LYS A 118 2.79 5.05 21.00
C LYS A 118 2.12 5.50 22.30
N ARG A 119 0.78 5.46 22.37
CA ARG A 119 0.00 5.84 23.56
C ARG A 119 0.38 5.01 24.79
N ILE A 120 0.53 3.69 24.61
CA ILE A 120 0.95 2.77 25.67
C ILE A 120 2.43 2.94 26.06
N LYS A 121 3.23 3.66 25.24
CA LYS A 121 4.70 3.75 25.38
C LYS A 121 5.41 2.39 25.35
N SER A 122 4.87 1.46 24.57
CA SER A 122 5.57 0.19 24.27
C SER A 122 6.93 0.46 23.60
N TYR A 123 7.90 -0.44 23.75
CA TYR A 123 9.21 -0.29 23.09
C TYR A 123 9.11 -0.03 21.58
N LYS A 124 8.23 -0.79 20.90
CA LYS A 124 7.92 -0.60 19.49
C LYS A 124 7.29 0.78 19.22
N GLY A 125 6.38 1.23 20.09
CA GLY A 125 5.77 2.56 20.03
C GLY A 125 6.80 3.69 20.14
N ILE A 126 7.71 3.63 21.11
CA ILE A 126 8.80 4.60 21.29
C ILE A 126 9.68 4.63 20.04
N ARG A 127 10.05 3.47 19.48
CA ARG A 127 10.82 3.42 18.23
C ARG A 127 10.06 4.00 17.04
N HIS A 128 8.76 3.73 16.91
CA HIS A 128 7.92 4.34 15.88
C HIS A 128 7.80 5.86 16.05
N GLN A 129 7.79 6.37 17.28
CA GLN A 129 7.81 7.81 17.56
C GLN A 129 9.13 8.46 17.16
N LEU A 130 10.25 7.78 17.42
CA LEU A 130 11.60 8.24 17.05
C LEU A 130 11.96 7.97 15.58
N GLY A 131 11.10 7.30 14.81
CA GLY A 131 11.39 6.93 13.41
C GLY A 131 12.48 5.86 13.26
N LEU A 132 12.75 5.08 14.32
CA LEU A 132 13.77 4.03 14.33
C LEU A 132 13.21 2.69 13.83
N LYS A 133 14.08 1.85 13.27
CA LYS A 133 13.72 0.49 12.89
C LYS A 133 13.34 -0.33 14.13
N VAL A 134 12.26 -1.10 14.02
CA VAL A 134 11.49 -1.59 15.19
C VAL A 134 11.92 -2.98 15.70
N ARG A 135 12.50 -3.84 14.84
CA ARG A 135 12.79 -5.25 15.16
C ARG A 135 14.08 -5.46 15.96
N GLY A 136 14.37 -4.59 16.94
CA GLY A 136 15.58 -4.72 17.80
C GLY A 136 16.90 -4.40 17.11
N GLN A 137 16.86 -3.76 15.94
CA GLN A 137 18.06 -3.44 15.18
C GLN A 137 18.93 -2.38 15.89
N ARG A 138 20.26 -2.50 15.72
CA ARG A 138 21.26 -1.62 16.35
C ARG A 138 21.14 -0.19 15.83
N THR A 139 20.88 0.77 16.71
CA THR A 139 20.67 2.19 16.34
C THR A 139 21.95 2.92 15.93
N LYS A 140 23.14 2.41 16.29
CA LYS A 140 24.44 2.99 15.91
C LYS A 140 24.77 2.83 14.42
N SER A 141 24.44 1.68 13.84
CA SER A 141 24.85 1.28 12.49
C SER A 141 23.70 1.21 11.49
N THR A 142 22.48 0.86 11.91
CA THR A 142 21.37 0.59 11.00
C THR A 142 20.54 1.83 10.70
N GLY A 143 19.93 1.89 9.50
CA GLY A 143 19.04 2.99 9.11
C GLY A 143 19.75 4.25 8.63
N ARG A 144 21.01 4.14 8.22
CA ARG A 144 21.73 5.22 7.54
C ARG A 144 21.18 5.39 6.13
N HIS A 145 20.53 6.51 5.88
CA HIS A 145 20.10 6.93 4.55
C HIS A 145 20.64 8.34 4.29
N GLY A 146 21.24 8.56 3.12
CA GLY A 146 21.85 9.83 2.71
C GLY A 146 23.38 9.87 2.81
N LEU A 147 23.93 11.06 2.60
CA LEU A 147 25.38 11.33 2.59
C LEU A 147 26.01 11.09 3.96
N VAL A 148 27.32 10.80 3.98
CA VAL A 148 28.13 10.61 5.19
C VAL A 148 27.91 11.78 6.17
N ILE A 149 27.84 11.50 7.47
CA ILE A 149 27.56 12.48 8.55
C ILE A 149 28.47 13.72 8.45
N GLY A 150 29.74 13.56 8.09
CA GLY A 150 30.67 14.68 7.88
C GLY A 150 30.23 15.61 6.74
N VAL A 151 29.71 15.04 5.65
CA VAL A 151 29.21 15.79 4.49
C VAL A 151 27.90 16.51 4.83
N GLN A 152 27.01 15.88 5.62
CA GLN A 152 25.81 16.55 6.13
C GLN A 152 26.15 17.71 7.07
N ARG A 153 27.05 17.51 8.04
CA ARG A 153 27.50 18.56 8.97
C ARG A 153 28.12 19.74 8.22
N LYS A 154 28.95 19.49 7.21
CA LYS A 154 29.55 20.54 6.36
C LYS A 154 28.47 21.34 5.61
N LYS A 155 27.47 20.67 5.02
CA LYS A 155 26.33 21.34 4.35
C LYS A 155 25.50 22.21 5.32
N ILE A 156 25.18 21.70 6.51
CA ILE A 156 24.44 22.45 7.53
C ILE A 156 25.23 23.71 7.93
N ARG A 157 26.55 23.58 8.15
CA ARG A 157 27.42 24.71 8.49
C ARG A 157 27.42 25.78 7.40
N GLN A 158 27.57 25.38 6.14
CA GLN A 158 27.52 26.29 5.00
C GLN A 158 26.16 26.99 4.85
N GLN A 159 25.04 26.30 5.14
CA GLN A 159 23.71 26.91 5.11
C GLN A 159 23.53 27.94 6.24
N MET A 160 24.04 27.65 7.44
CA MET A 160 24.01 28.58 8.58
C MET A 160 24.84 29.83 8.32
N GLU A 161 26.05 29.69 7.78
CA GLU A 161 26.91 30.81 7.38
C GLU A 161 26.26 31.67 6.29
N LYS A 162 25.63 31.05 5.29
CA LYS A 162 24.87 31.79 4.25
C LYS A 162 23.68 32.54 4.84
N LYS A 163 22.94 31.96 5.77
CA LYS A 163 21.83 32.63 6.47
C LYS A 163 22.33 33.82 7.30
N ALA A 164 23.43 33.67 8.04
CA ALA A 164 24.02 34.74 8.83
C ALA A 164 24.48 35.92 7.96
N LYS A 165 25.16 35.65 6.84
CA LYS A 165 25.57 36.70 5.88
C LYS A 165 24.37 37.43 5.27
N LYS A 166 23.27 36.70 5.00
CA LYS A 166 22.03 37.28 4.46
C LYS A 166 21.28 38.15 5.48
N LYS A 167 21.45 37.88 6.78
CA LYS A 167 20.86 38.67 7.86
C LYS A 167 21.62 39.97 8.08
N LYS A 168 22.96 39.93 8.12
CA LYS A 168 23.80 41.14 8.20
C LYS A 168 23.56 42.12 7.04
N LYS A 169 23.49 41.61 5.81
CA LYS A 169 23.15 42.42 4.63
C LYS A 169 21.77 43.07 4.64
N LYS A 170 20.84 42.59 5.48
CA LYS A 170 19.51 43.20 5.68
C LYS A 170 19.48 44.21 6.82
N GLU A 171 20.44 44.14 7.74
CA GLU A 171 20.60 45.09 8.85
C GLU A 171 21.44 46.30 8.42
N GLU A 172 22.28 46.14 7.40
CA GLU A 172 23.11 47.19 6.79
C GLU A 172 22.42 47.95 5.63
N SER A 173 21.17 47.58 5.28
CA SER A 173 20.34 48.19 4.23
C SER A 173 19.08 48.80 4.81
#